data_AF-A0A521CJU6-F1
#
_entry.id   AF-A0A521CJU6-F1
#
_cell.length_a   1.000
_cell.length_b   1.000
_cell.length_c   1.000
_cell.angle_alpha   90.00
_cell.angle_beta   90.00
_cell.angle_gamma   90.00
#
_symmetry.space_group_name_H-M   'P 1'
#
loop_
_entity.id
_entity.type
_entity.pdbx_description
1 polymer ?
#
loop_
_entity_poly.entity_id
_entity_poly.type
_entity_poly.pdbx_seq_one_letter_code
_entity_poly.pdbx_strand_id
1 'polypeptide(L)'
;MLSRPWRMEEDELLVKWVDRFRKMGMSRSETFEYIAEQLNRSAKACNERWNILRRSTHHYSGKKNDSSQKSRWKYMEEKLEANSQEIRQLIQENRRMREEMRFFEKMLLEEYQLLIRLLEQKQPKGRIHRL
;
A
#
# COMPACT_ATOMS: atom_id res chain seq x y z
N MET A 1 10.37 47.42 -2.32
CA MET A 1 9.48 47.35 -1.14
C MET A 1 10.15 46.48 -0.10
N LEU A 2 10.46 47.02 1.07
CA LEU A 2 11.03 46.27 2.19
C LEU A 2 9.92 45.44 2.83
N SER A 3 10.02 44.10 2.75
CA SER A 3 9.05 43.20 3.38
C SER A 3 9.22 43.24 4.90
N ARG A 4 8.11 43.35 5.64
CA ARG A 4 8.10 43.36 7.11
C ARG A 4 8.81 42.11 7.66
N PRO A 5 9.81 42.25 8.55
CA PRO A 5 10.50 41.10 9.13
C PRO A 5 9.54 40.20 9.91
N TRP A 6 9.77 38.89 9.88
CA TRP A 6 8.96 37.90 10.62
C TRP A 6 9.29 37.96 12.11
N ARG A 7 8.25 37.93 12.94
CA ARG A 7 8.40 37.82 14.41
C ARG A 7 8.33 36.35 14.83
N MET A 8 8.97 36.02 15.95
CA MET A 8 8.97 34.65 16.50
C MET A 8 7.55 34.16 16.84
N GLU A 9 6.70 35.06 17.34
CA GLU A 9 5.28 34.77 17.61
C GLU A 9 4.50 34.43 16.33
N GLU A 10 4.78 35.14 15.23
CA GLU A 10 4.16 34.87 13.92
C GLU A 10 4.56 33.49 13.40
N ASP A 11 5.82 33.10 13.60
CA ASP A 11 6.30 31.76 13.24
C ASP A 11 5.64 30.66 14.07
N GLU A 12 5.49 30.88 15.39
CA GLU A 12 4.83 29.93 16.28
C GLU A 12 3.35 29.74 15.91
N LEU A 13 2.63 30.82 15.66
CA LEU A 13 1.24 30.79 15.21
C LEU A 13 1.09 30.10 13.84
N LEU A 14 1.98 30.42 12.90
CA LEU A 14 2.01 29.79 11.57
C LEU A 14 2.16 28.27 11.68
N VAL A 15 3.10 27.77 12.49
CA VAL A 15 3.28 26.32 12.68
C VAL A 15 2.05 25.70 13.35
N LYS A 16 1.55 26.30 14.43
CA LYS A 16 0.38 25.79 15.18
C LYS A 16 -0.86 25.69 14.30
N TRP A 17 -1.13 26.71 13.47
CA TRP A 17 -2.29 26.73 12.60
C TRP A 17 -2.16 25.77 11.43
N VAL A 18 -1.01 25.70 10.76
CA VAL A 18 -0.79 24.73 9.68
C VAL A 18 -0.97 23.29 10.19
N ASP A 19 -0.46 22.97 11.38
CA ASP A 19 -0.64 21.63 11.97
C ASP A 19 -2.09 21.34 12.33
N ARG A 20 -2.81 22.32 12.85
CA ARG A 20 -4.24 22.19 13.18
C ARG A 20 -5.07 21.96 11.92
N PHE A 21 -4.91 22.78 10.88
CA PHE A 21 -5.69 22.68 9.65
C PHE A 21 -5.36 21.42 8.85
N ARG A 22 -4.11 20.97 8.86
CA ARG A 22 -3.71 19.68 8.30
C ARG A 22 -4.41 18.50 8.98
N LYS A 23 -4.57 18.52 10.31
CA LYS A 23 -5.30 17.47 11.04
C LYS A 23 -6.80 17.47 10.73
N MET A 24 -7.36 18.63 10.40
CA MET A 24 -8.76 18.77 10.01
C MET A 24 -9.02 18.46 8.52
N GLY A 25 -7.99 18.11 7.74
CA GLY A 25 -8.13 17.73 6.34
C GLY A 25 -8.32 18.91 5.38
N MET A 26 -8.05 20.14 5.81
CA MET A 26 -8.22 21.34 4.99
C MET A 26 -7.18 21.40 3.87
N SER A 27 -7.54 21.94 2.71
CA SER A 27 -6.60 22.05 1.60
C SER A 27 -5.50 23.07 1.91
N ARG A 28 -4.37 22.96 1.20
CA ARG A 28 -3.23 23.87 1.41
C ARG A 28 -3.56 25.32 1.03
N SER A 29 -4.37 25.54 -0.01
CA SER A 29 -4.75 26.90 -0.44
C SER A 29 -5.56 27.59 0.64
N GLU A 30 -6.65 26.93 1.07
CA GLU A 30 -7.53 27.44 2.13
C GLU A 30 -6.77 27.67 3.44
N THR A 31 -5.84 26.77 3.78
CA THR A 31 -5.01 26.90 4.99
C THR A 31 -4.17 28.17 4.96
N PHE A 32 -3.47 28.44 3.86
CA PHE A 32 -2.59 29.60 3.78
C PHE A 32 -3.35 30.90 3.51
N GLU A 33 -4.53 30.86 2.88
CA GLU A 33 -5.43 32.00 2.76
C GLU A 33 -5.96 32.43 4.13
N TYR A 34 -6.47 31.50 4.94
CA TYR A 34 -6.93 31.79 6.29
C TYR A 34 -5.81 32.35 7.17
N ILE A 35 -4.63 31.72 7.15
CA ILE A 35 -3.49 32.17 7.97
C ILE A 35 -2.97 33.54 7.50
N ALA A 36 -3.00 33.81 6.20
CA ALA A 36 -2.61 35.08 5.62
C ALA A 36 -3.46 36.24 6.14
N GLU A 37 -4.79 36.04 6.21
CA GLU A 37 -5.70 37.01 6.81
C GLU A 37 -5.38 37.26 8.29
N GLN A 38 -5.13 36.21 9.07
CA GLN A 38 -4.83 36.34 10.50
C GLN A 38 -3.49 37.02 10.79
N LEU A 39 -2.47 36.79 9.96
CA LEU A 39 -1.14 37.39 10.12
C LEU A 39 -0.98 38.72 9.37
N ASN A 40 -2.03 39.17 8.66
CA ASN A 40 -2.02 40.31 7.76
C ASN A 40 -0.81 40.28 6.79
N ARG A 41 -0.60 39.11 6.16
CA ARG A 41 0.45 38.83 5.18
C ARG A 41 -0.16 38.16 3.96
N SER A 42 0.62 38.00 2.88
CA SER A 42 0.16 37.23 1.72
C SER A 42 0.28 35.71 1.95
N ALA A 43 -0.67 34.93 1.42
CA ALA A 43 -0.64 33.47 1.48
C ALA A 43 0.67 32.88 0.94
N LYS A 44 1.21 33.52 -0.12
CA LYS A 44 2.53 33.17 -0.67
C LYS A 44 3.66 33.35 0.34
N ALA A 45 3.69 34.47 1.07
CA ALA A 45 4.69 34.72 2.11
C ALA A 45 4.58 33.73 3.27
N CYS A 46 3.36 33.37 3.69
CA CYS A 46 3.13 32.35 4.73
C CYS A 46 3.61 30.96 4.29
N ASN A 47 3.35 30.57 3.04
CA ASN A 47 3.83 29.30 2.48
C ASN A 47 5.37 29.26 2.38
N GLU A 48 5.98 30.32 1.86
CA GLU A 48 7.45 30.45 1.80
C GLU A 48 8.08 30.37 3.19
N ARG A 49 7.52 31.10 4.17
CA ARG A 49 8.01 31.06 5.55
C ARG A 49 7.86 29.68 6.19
N TRP A 50 6.72 29.03 6.00
CA TRP A 50 6.49 27.67 6.51
C TRP A 50 7.48 26.68 5.90
N ASN A 51 7.80 26.79 4.61
CA ASN A 51 8.82 25.94 3.98
C ASN A 51 10.21 26.16 4.57
N ILE A 52 10.57 27.40 4.92
CA ILE A 52 11.83 27.72 5.61
C ILE A 52 11.82 27.10 7.02
N LEU A 53 10.78 27.34 7.81
CA LEU A 53 10.64 26.79 9.17
C LEU A 53 10.70 25.26 9.16
N ARG A 54 10.04 24.60 8.20
CA ARG A 54 10.06 23.14 8.02
C ARG A 54 11.47 22.63 7.71
N ARG A 55 12.24 23.34 6.89
CA ARG A 55 13.63 22.96 6.56
C ARG A 55 14.55 23.19 7.76
N SER A 56 14.35 24.27 8.50
CA SER A 56 15.12 24.59 9.71
C SER A 56 14.87 23.60 10.85
N THR A 57 13.62 23.15 11.06
CA THR A 57 13.31 22.10 12.04
C THR A 57 13.91 20.75 11.65
N HIS A 58 13.91 20.40 10.35
CA HIS A 58 14.61 19.21 9.85
C HIS A 58 16.13 19.25 10.06
N HIS A 59 16.76 20.42 9.90
CA HIS A 59 18.19 20.60 10.15
C HIS A 59 18.57 20.43 11.63
N TYR A 60 17.65 20.72 12.56
CA TYR A 60 17.88 20.51 14.00
C TYR A 60 17.58 19.07 14.45
N SER A 61 16.61 18.39 13.84
CA SER A 61 16.31 16.98 14.11
C SER A 61 17.25 15.98 13.43
N GLY A 62 17.94 16.38 12.36
CA GLY A 62 18.83 15.52 11.58
C GLY A 62 20.09 15.05 12.31
N LYS A 63 20.43 15.63 13.47
CA LYS A 63 21.63 15.24 14.25
C LYS A 63 21.35 14.29 15.41
N LYS A 64 20.09 14.05 15.80
CA LYS A 64 19.76 13.23 16.99
C LYS A 64 19.08 11.88 16.71
N ASN A 65 18.68 11.59 15.46
CA ASN A 65 17.84 10.43 15.14
C ASN A 65 18.45 9.38 14.21
N ASP A 66 19.72 9.52 13.85
CA ASP A 66 20.37 8.65 12.84
C ASP A 66 20.42 7.18 13.28
N SER A 67 20.64 6.89 14.57
CA SER A 67 20.66 5.51 15.08
C SER A 67 19.28 4.86 15.12
N SER A 68 18.25 5.58 15.61
CA SER A 68 16.87 5.06 15.68
C SER A 68 16.26 4.89 14.29
N GLN A 69 16.53 5.82 13.37
CA GLN A 69 16.09 5.69 11.98
C GLN A 69 16.80 4.54 11.28
N LYS A 70 18.12 4.39 11.44
CA LYS A 70 18.88 3.27 10.85
C LYS A 70 18.41 1.90 11.35
N SER A 71 18.12 1.77 12.65
CA SER A 71 17.56 0.53 13.20
C SER A 71 16.16 0.23 12.66
N ARG A 72 15.31 1.26 12.51
CA ARG A 72 13.98 1.11 11.91
C ARG A 72 14.06 0.75 10.42
N TRP A 73 15.01 1.33 9.68
CA TRP A 73 15.29 0.99 8.29
C TRP A 73 15.73 -0.46 8.16
N LYS A 74 16.69 -0.89 8.97
CA LYS A 74 17.15 -2.29 8.98
C LYS A 74 16.02 -3.27 9.29
N TYR A 75 15.18 -2.97 10.27
CA TYR A 75 14.00 -3.79 10.58
C TYR A 75 13.01 -3.86 9.41
N MET A 76 12.75 -2.73 8.74
CA MET A 76 11.84 -2.69 7.59
C MET A 76 12.42 -3.45 6.39
N GLU A 77 13.73 -3.37 6.17
CA GLU A 77 14.43 -4.11 5.12
C GLU A 77 14.38 -5.62 5.37
N GLU A 78 14.67 -6.06 6.60
CA GLU A 78 14.56 -7.46 6.99
C GLU A 78 13.13 -7.99 6.85
N LYS A 79 12.13 -7.19 7.24
CA LYS A 79 10.72 -7.55 7.06
C LYS A 79 10.31 -7.61 5.58
N LEU A 80 10.85 -6.72 4.75
CA LEU A 80 10.60 -6.73 3.32
C LEU A 80 11.22 -7.97 2.66
N GLU A 81 12.43 -8.34 3.05
CA GLU A 81 13.12 -9.55 2.61
C GLU A 81 12.33 -10.80 2.99
N ALA A 82 11.90 -10.90 4.26
CA ALA A 82 11.08 -12.02 4.76
C ALA A 82 9.76 -12.14 3.99
N ASN A 83 9.02 -11.04 3.82
CA ASN A 83 7.79 -11.03 3.04
C ASN A 83 8.03 -11.40 1.57
N SER A 84 9.13 -10.96 0.98
CA SER A 84 9.52 -11.30 -0.39
C SER A 84 9.78 -12.79 -0.55
N GLN A 85 10.39 -13.43 0.46
CA GLN A 85 10.59 -14.88 0.50
C GLN A 85 9.27 -15.64 0.67
N GLU A 86 8.39 -15.18 1.55
CA GLU A 86 7.06 -15.78 1.76
C GLU A 86 6.22 -15.74 0.47
N ILE A 87 6.19 -14.60 -0.22
CA ILE A 87 5.51 -14.46 -1.53
C ILE A 87 6.06 -15.46 -2.54
N ARG A 88 7.39 -15.63 -2.60
CA ARG A 88 8.02 -16.61 -3.51
C ARG A 88 7.58 -18.04 -3.18
N GLN A 89 7.55 -18.40 -1.90
CA GLN A 89 7.09 -19.72 -1.45
C GLN A 89 5.62 -19.97 -1.82
N LEU A 90 4.74 -19.00 -1.53
CA LEU A 90 3.32 -19.09 -1.87
C LEU A 90 3.09 -19.22 -3.39
N ILE A 91 3.86 -18.51 -4.21
CA ILE A 91 3.78 -18.65 -5.68
C ILE A 91 4.17 -20.07 -6.11
N GLN A 92 5.24 -20.62 -5.52
CA GLN A 92 5.70 -21.97 -5.84
C GLN A 92 4.68 -23.02 -5.40
N GLU A 93 4.13 -22.89 -4.20
CA GLU A 93 3.10 -23.79 -3.68
C GLU A 93 1.82 -23.71 -4.52
N ASN A 94 1.39 -22.50 -4.93
CA ASN A 94 0.24 -22.32 -5.81
C ASN A 94 0.43 -23.01 -7.17
N ARG A 95 1.63 -22.89 -7.75
CA ARG A 95 1.97 -23.59 -8.99
C ARG A 95 1.92 -25.10 -8.82
N ARG A 96 2.51 -25.62 -7.74
CA ARG A 96 2.48 -27.05 -7.41
C ARG A 96 1.07 -27.58 -7.24
N MET A 97 0.23 -26.90 -6.44
CA MET A 97 -1.17 -27.29 -6.25
C MET A 97 -1.95 -27.31 -7.57
N ARG A 98 -1.70 -26.35 -8.47
CA ARG A 98 -2.33 -26.33 -9.80
C ARG A 98 -1.89 -27.51 -10.68
N GLU A 99 -0.63 -27.94 -10.57
CA GLU A 99 -0.13 -29.12 -11.27
C GLU A 99 -0.74 -30.41 -10.73
N GLU A 100 -0.79 -30.54 -9.40
CA GLU A 100 -1.43 -31.67 -8.73
C GLU A 100 -2.92 -31.75 -9.07
N MET A 101 -3.64 -30.62 -9.05
CA MET A 101 -5.05 -30.56 -9.46
C MET A 101 -5.26 -31.05 -10.90
N ARG A 102 -4.44 -30.57 -11.85
CA ARG A 102 -4.51 -31.01 -13.26
C ARG A 102 -4.24 -32.51 -13.41
N PHE A 103 -3.32 -33.05 -12.62
CA PHE A 103 -3.04 -34.48 -12.61
C PHE A 103 -4.26 -35.28 -12.13
N PHE A 104 -4.89 -34.87 -11.02
CA PHE A 104 -6.09 -35.51 -10.50
C PHE A 104 -7.26 -35.42 -11.48
N GLU A 105 -7.48 -34.27 -12.11
CA GLU A 105 -8.52 -34.09 -13.14
C GLU A 105 -8.34 -35.08 -14.30
N LYS A 106 -7.10 -35.25 -14.79
CA LYS A 106 -6.80 -36.19 -15.86
C LYS A 106 -7.06 -37.64 -15.43
N MET A 107 -6.58 -38.03 -14.26
CA MET A 107 -6.77 -39.38 -13.72
C MET A 107 -8.26 -39.69 -13.54
N LEU A 108 -9.03 -38.76 -12.97
CA LEU A 108 -10.49 -38.92 -12.83
C LEU A 108 -11.15 -39.13 -14.19
N LEU A 109 -10.79 -38.34 -15.20
CA LEU A 109 -11.36 -38.46 -16.53
C LEU A 109 -11.08 -39.83 -17.18
N GLU A 110 -9.88 -40.39 -16.97
CA GLU A 110 -9.53 -41.74 -17.42
C GLU A 110 -10.38 -42.83 -16.73
N GLU A 111 -10.57 -42.73 -15.41
CA GLU A 111 -11.43 -43.65 -14.64
C GLU A 111 -12.91 -43.54 -15.03
N TYR A 112 -13.43 -42.31 -15.23
CA TYR A 112 -14.78 -42.09 -15.72
C TYR A 112 -14.99 -42.72 -17.09
N GLN A 113 -14.03 -42.58 -18.01
CA GLN A 113 -14.09 -43.22 -19.33
C GLN A 113 -14.09 -44.75 -19.24
N LEU A 114 -13.30 -45.33 -18.34
CA LEU A 114 -13.29 -46.77 -18.11
C LEU A 114 -14.64 -47.27 -17.61
N LEU A 115 -15.25 -46.57 -16.66
CA LEU A 115 -16.58 -46.90 -16.14
C LEU A 115 -17.64 -46.87 -17.24
N ILE A 116 -17.64 -45.85 -18.11
CA ILE A 116 -18.56 -45.77 -19.25
C ILE A 116 -18.40 -46.99 -20.16
N ARG A 117 -17.17 -47.36 -20.53
CA ARG A 117 -16.93 -48.55 -21.38
C ARG A 117 -17.45 -49.84 -20.73
N LEU A 118 -17.25 -50.00 -19.42
CA LEU A 118 -17.73 -51.16 -18.67
C LEU A 118 -19.26 -51.21 -18.60
N LEU A 119 -19.91 -50.05 -18.43
CA LEU A 119 -21.37 -49.94 -18.44
C LEU A 119 -21.95 -50.23 -19.82
N GLU A 120 -21.32 -49.75 -20.89
CA GLU A 120 -21.70 -50.06 -22.28
C GLU A 120 -21.54 -51.55 -22.61
N GLN A 121 -20.47 -52.20 -22.14
CA GLN A 121 -20.25 -53.64 -22.32
C GLN A 121 -21.31 -54.50 -21.61
N LYS A 122 -21.89 -54.01 -20.51
CA LYS A 122 -22.92 -54.73 -19.73
C LYS A 122 -24.35 -54.50 -20.21
N GLN A 123 -24.57 -53.71 -21.27
CA GLN A 123 -25.87 -53.58 -21.93
C GLN A 123 -25.94 -54.54 -23.14
N PRO A 124 -26.38 -55.81 -22.98
CA PRO A 124 -26.58 -56.67 -24.12
C PRO A 124 -27.69 -56.07 -24.98
N LYS A 125 -27.42 -55.82 -26.26
CA LYS A 125 -28.45 -55.50 -27.26
C LYS A 125 -29.49 -56.61 -27.24
N GLY A 126 -30.59 -56.37 -26.51
CA GLY A 126 -31.72 -57.29 -26.45
C GLY A 126 -32.23 -57.48 -27.88
N ARG A 127 -32.01 -58.67 -28.44
CA ARG A 127 -32.70 -59.10 -29.67
C ARG A 127 -34.18 -59.24 -29.32
N ILE A 128 -34.94 -58.17 -29.49
CA ILE A 128 -36.40 -58.27 -29.52
C ILE A 128 -36.74 -59.08 -30.77
N HIS A 129 -36.99 -60.37 -30.58
CA HIS A 129 -37.61 -61.20 -31.60
C HIS A 129 -39.02 -60.65 -31.82
N ARG A 130 -39.29 -60.14 -33.03
CA ARG A 130 -40.65 -59.84 -33.46
C ARG A 130 -41.32 -61.16 -33.82
N LEU A 131 -42.41 -61.47 -33.11
CA LEU A 131 -43.45 -62.39 -33.58
C LEU A 131 -44.31 -61.68 -34.63
#